data_AF-A0AAV2HGP7-F1
#
_entry.id   AF-A0AAV2HGP7-F1
#
_cell.length_a   1.000
_cell.length_b   1.000
_cell.length_c   1.000
_cell.angle_alpha   90.00
_cell.angle_beta   90.00
_cell.angle_gamma   90.00
#
_symmetry.space_group_name_H-M   'P 1'
#
loop_
_entity.id
_entity.type
_entity.pdbx_description
1 polymer ?
#
loop_
_entity_poly.entity_id
_entity_poly.type
_entity_poly.pdbx_seq_one_letter_code
_entity_poly.pdbx_strand_id
1 'polypeptide(L)'
;MGNAWEIPVSDCSRDTRDSVYTDPTYNSQLKIAINEMFVEFIRIENVIHVFHKYNLRVLTEEDKEKITITDGDRERSRELLTRLAMYENWFNCLLDVLEDENVKLTHVASAFRNKRDDLNEKWLQEPEIEQDDCQVLKKEDRAPSSLIKENQRLKIKLEKEEGSHTQEKKLYKKCEEQLNNLKSDQATINKIRMEEKNNLETKLKLLKQDYEHEKKVRTETEAKMMEGVSKNDVSQSLEKLRQESEKLRRDYDNERESREDLESKIKVAEAEKLEMKHALEQEHQEKLDALKKDEKNALRGLKDEIRLLTSQLENVRKECDLKRKSCDDFEAKTKIIEAGK
;
A
#
# COMPACT_ATOMS: atom_id res chain seq x y z
N MET A 1 -53.55 14.15 -11.56
CA MET A 1 -52.85 15.10 -12.44
C MET A 1 -51.55 15.46 -11.72
N GLY A 2 -50.37 14.92 -11.98
CA GLY A 2 -49.84 14.26 -13.17
C GLY A 2 -48.55 14.98 -13.59
N ASN A 3 -47.54 15.07 -12.72
CA ASN A 3 -46.21 15.59 -13.07
C ASN A 3 -45.18 14.49 -12.81
N ALA A 4 -45.02 13.62 -13.81
CA ALA A 4 -43.88 12.72 -13.92
C ALA A 4 -42.67 13.57 -14.30
N TRP A 5 -41.67 13.64 -13.43
CA TRP A 5 -40.37 14.19 -13.75
C TRP A 5 -39.63 13.13 -14.56
N GLU A 6 -39.66 13.26 -15.89
CA GLU A 6 -38.84 12.47 -16.79
C GLU A 6 -37.37 12.85 -16.55
N ILE A 7 -36.62 11.94 -15.93
CA ILE A 7 -35.18 12.02 -15.84
C ILE A 7 -34.64 11.81 -17.27
N PRO A 8 -33.92 12.77 -17.86
CA PRO A 8 -33.30 12.56 -19.16
C PRO A 8 -32.22 11.49 -18.98
N VAL A 9 -32.51 10.28 -19.46
CA VAL A 9 -31.50 9.25 -19.68
C VAL A 9 -30.59 9.77 -20.80
N SER A 10 -29.51 10.45 -20.40
CA SER A 10 -28.42 10.80 -21.28
C SER A 10 -27.85 9.50 -21.85
N ASP A 11 -28.06 9.31 -23.15
CA ASP A 11 -27.59 8.18 -23.92
C ASP A 11 -26.06 8.27 -24.01
N CYS A 12 -25.36 7.78 -22.98
CA CYS A 12 -23.91 7.65 -22.96
C CYS A 12 -23.50 6.58 -23.97
N SER A 13 -23.48 6.97 -25.24
CA SER A 13 -22.95 6.20 -26.37
C SER A 13 -21.54 5.72 -26.01
N ARG A 14 -21.47 4.44 -25.65
CA ARG A 14 -20.27 3.66 -25.33
C ARG A 14 -19.28 3.74 -26.49
N ASP A 15 -18.23 4.52 -26.31
CA ASP A 15 -17.01 4.36 -27.08
C ASP A 15 -16.32 3.08 -26.58
N THR A 16 -16.26 2.04 -27.42
CA THR A 16 -15.75 0.70 -27.05
C THR A 16 -14.24 0.65 -26.79
N ARG A 17 -13.58 1.80 -26.66
CA ARG A 17 -12.16 1.94 -26.28
C ARG A 17 -11.94 1.83 -24.77
N ASP A 18 -12.99 1.71 -23.97
CA ASP A 18 -12.91 1.66 -22.51
C ASP A 18 -12.48 0.30 -21.91
N SER A 19 -12.15 -0.72 -22.72
CA SER A 19 -11.81 -2.06 -22.20
C SER A 19 -10.46 -2.14 -21.48
N VAL A 20 -9.61 -1.11 -21.54
CA VAL A 20 -8.32 -1.05 -20.83
C VAL A 20 -8.52 -0.70 -19.34
N TYR A 21 -9.64 -0.05 -18.99
CA TYR A 21 -9.87 0.50 -17.65
C TYR A 21 -10.37 -0.50 -16.60
N THR A 22 -10.42 -1.78 -16.95
CA THR A 22 -10.75 -2.87 -16.01
C THR A 22 -9.52 -3.58 -15.46
N ASP A 23 -8.30 -3.27 -15.94
CA ASP A 23 -7.08 -3.86 -15.40
C ASP A 23 -6.81 -3.35 -13.97
N PRO A 24 -6.80 -4.23 -12.95
CA PRO A 24 -6.52 -3.83 -11.56
C PRO A 24 -5.15 -3.18 -11.38
N THR A 25 -4.17 -3.56 -12.18
CA THR A 25 -2.80 -3.02 -12.16
C THR A 25 -2.80 -1.58 -12.65
N TYR A 26 -3.46 -1.32 -13.78
CA TYR A 26 -3.63 0.04 -14.31
C TYR A 26 -4.38 0.91 -13.30
N ASN A 27 -5.49 0.43 -12.74
CA ASN A 27 -6.27 1.15 -11.73
C ASN A 27 -5.43 1.48 -10.48
N SER A 28 -4.58 0.56 -10.03
CA SER A 28 -3.66 0.80 -8.91
C SER A 28 -2.64 1.88 -9.24
N GLN A 29 -2.04 1.85 -10.44
CA GLN A 29 -1.07 2.88 -10.85
C GLN A 29 -1.73 4.26 -11.00
N LEU A 30 -2.93 4.33 -11.59
CA LEU A 30 -3.68 5.58 -11.72
C LEU A 30 -4.06 6.16 -10.37
N LYS A 31 -4.50 5.30 -9.43
CA LYS A 31 -4.75 5.68 -8.03
C LYS A 31 -3.52 6.33 -7.40
N ILE A 32 -2.35 5.71 -7.55
CA ILE A 32 -1.08 6.24 -7.02
C ILE A 32 -0.75 7.59 -7.66
N ALA A 33 -0.91 7.71 -8.98
CA ALA A 33 -0.56 8.90 -9.74
C ALA A 33 -1.34 10.16 -9.32
N ILE A 34 -2.59 9.98 -8.86
CA ILE A 34 -3.45 11.11 -8.44
C ILE A 34 -3.54 11.29 -6.93
N ASN A 35 -3.00 10.37 -6.11
CA ASN A 35 -3.25 10.29 -4.67
C ASN A 35 -2.99 11.59 -3.91
N GLU A 36 -1.81 12.20 -4.07
CA GLU A 36 -1.47 13.42 -3.32
C GLU A 36 -2.40 14.59 -3.67
N MET A 37 -2.68 14.79 -4.95
CA MET A 37 -3.60 15.83 -5.41
C MET A 37 -5.04 15.54 -4.97
N PHE A 38 -5.45 14.27 -4.97
CA PHE A 38 -6.76 13.86 -4.45
C PHE A 38 -6.90 14.24 -2.96
N VAL A 39 -5.90 13.88 -2.15
CA VAL A 39 -5.91 14.17 -0.70
C VAL A 39 -5.82 15.66 -0.39
N GLU A 40 -5.14 16.43 -1.22
CA GLU A 40 -4.97 17.89 -1.03
C GLU A 40 -6.23 18.68 -1.39
N PHE A 41 -6.87 18.36 -2.52
CA PHE A 41 -7.93 19.20 -3.09
C PHE A 41 -9.35 18.69 -2.83
N ILE A 42 -9.55 17.40 -2.54
CA ILE A 42 -10.90 16.82 -2.42
C ILE A 42 -11.33 16.74 -0.95
N ARG A 43 -12.46 17.39 -0.66
CA ARG A 43 -13.19 17.30 0.61
C ARG A 43 -14.36 16.33 0.46
N ILE A 44 -14.39 15.31 1.31
CA ILE A 44 -15.30 14.18 1.18
C ILE A 44 -16.76 14.61 1.28
N GLU A 45 -17.05 15.54 2.18
CA GLU A 45 -18.39 16.07 2.45
C GLU A 45 -19.03 16.65 1.17
N ASN A 46 -18.21 17.22 0.29
CA ASN A 46 -18.67 17.88 -0.94
C ASN A 46 -18.91 16.92 -2.10
N VAL A 47 -18.24 15.75 -2.11
CA VAL A 47 -18.24 14.86 -3.29
C VAL A 47 -18.97 13.55 -3.08
N ILE A 48 -19.00 13.00 -1.86
CA ILE A 48 -19.45 11.62 -1.62
C ILE A 48 -20.91 11.37 -2.01
N HIS A 49 -21.76 12.40 -1.85
CA HIS A 49 -23.19 12.33 -2.16
C HIS A 49 -23.49 12.50 -3.66
N VAL A 50 -22.51 12.95 -4.45
CA VAL A 50 -22.68 13.25 -5.89
C VAL A 50 -22.39 12.02 -6.77
N PHE A 51 -21.58 11.06 -6.30
CA PHE A 51 -21.20 9.88 -7.09
C PHE A 51 -22.39 9.12 -7.69
N HIS A 52 -23.44 8.89 -6.91
CA HIS A 52 -24.64 8.17 -7.35
C HIS A 52 -25.50 8.92 -8.37
N LYS A 53 -25.29 10.23 -8.55
CA LYS A 53 -25.91 10.98 -9.65
C LYS A 53 -25.38 10.52 -11.02
N TYR A 54 -24.10 10.16 -11.09
CA TYR A 54 -23.41 9.81 -12.34
C TYR A 54 -23.27 8.30 -12.54
N ASN A 55 -22.97 7.55 -11.48
CA ASN A 55 -22.87 6.10 -11.57
C ASN A 55 -23.38 5.43 -10.27
N LEU A 56 -24.56 4.80 -10.35
CA LEU A 56 -25.19 4.08 -9.25
C LEU A 56 -24.42 2.82 -8.81
N ARG A 57 -23.47 2.34 -9.62
CA ARG A 57 -22.67 1.13 -9.33
C ARG A 57 -21.39 1.42 -8.57
N VAL A 58 -21.04 2.70 -8.36
CA VAL A 58 -19.84 3.13 -7.66
C VAL A 58 -20.19 3.49 -6.22
N LEU A 59 -19.39 3.02 -5.26
CA LEU A 59 -19.55 3.23 -3.80
C LEU A 59 -20.90 2.76 -3.26
N THR A 60 -20.93 1.56 -2.68
CA THR A 60 -22.09 1.08 -1.92
C THR A 60 -22.36 1.94 -0.69
N GLU A 61 -23.55 1.82 -0.10
CA GLU A 61 -23.85 2.49 1.19
C GLU A 61 -22.89 2.04 2.30
N GLU A 62 -22.47 0.77 2.30
CA GLU A 62 -21.45 0.25 3.21
C GLU A 62 -20.09 0.94 3.01
N ASP A 63 -19.70 1.23 1.76
CA ASP A 63 -18.48 2.00 1.48
C ASP A 63 -18.56 3.42 2.03
N LYS A 64 -19.71 4.08 1.82
CA LYS A 64 -19.92 5.45 2.33
C LYS A 64 -19.84 5.49 3.85
N GLU A 65 -20.44 4.52 4.53
CA GLU A 65 -20.34 4.39 5.99
C GLU A 65 -18.89 4.23 6.44
N LYS A 66 -18.13 3.31 5.81
CA LYS A 66 -16.70 3.07 6.12
C LYS A 66 -15.83 4.30 5.91
N ILE A 67 -16.08 5.07 4.85
CA ILE A 67 -15.40 6.34 4.62
C ILE A 67 -15.76 7.35 5.71
N THR A 68 -17.02 7.40 6.14
CA THR A 68 -17.51 8.39 7.12
C THR A 68 -17.00 8.12 8.54
N ILE A 69 -16.84 6.86 8.94
CA ILE A 69 -16.29 6.48 10.25
C ILE A 69 -14.76 6.57 10.33
N THR A 70 -14.09 6.82 9.21
CA THR A 70 -12.62 6.94 9.17
C THR A 70 -12.20 8.29 9.76
N ASP A 71 -11.27 8.27 10.71
CA ASP A 71 -10.84 9.48 11.41
C ASP A 71 -9.82 10.30 10.61
N GLY A 72 -10.07 11.60 10.52
CA GLY A 72 -9.20 12.57 9.86
C GLY A 72 -9.45 12.74 8.36
N ASP A 73 -9.58 13.99 7.93
CA ASP A 73 -9.97 14.33 6.55
C ASP A 73 -9.06 13.70 5.49
N ARG A 74 -7.74 13.72 5.71
CA ARG A 74 -6.77 13.15 4.76
C ARG A 74 -6.95 11.63 4.63
N GLU A 75 -7.25 10.95 5.73
CA GLU A 75 -7.43 9.51 5.73
C GLU A 75 -8.77 9.12 5.09
N ARG A 76 -9.84 9.88 5.33
CA ARG A 76 -11.11 9.69 4.61
C ARG A 76 -10.95 9.87 3.10
N SER A 77 -10.15 10.85 2.65
CA SER A 77 -9.86 11.03 1.22
C SER A 77 -9.09 9.84 0.63
N ARG A 78 -8.11 9.30 1.34
CA ARG A 78 -7.39 8.08 0.91
C ARG A 78 -8.30 6.86 0.87
N GLU A 79 -9.18 6.72 1.85
CA GLU A 79 -10.13 5.61 1.92
C GLU A 79 -11.15 5.69 0.78
N LEU A 80 -11.70 6.87 0.50
CA LEU A 80 -12.57 7.10 -0.66
C LEU A 80 -11.87 6.70 -1.96
N LEU A 81 -10.66 7.21 -2.19
CA LEU A 81 -9.90 6.91 -3.41
C LEU A 81 -9.58 5.41 -3.53
N THR A 82 -9.27 4.75 -2.41
CA THR A 82 -9.00 3.30 -2.37
C THR A 82 -10.23 2.49 -2.74
N ARG A 83 -11.41 2.86 -2.24
CA ARG A 83 -12.67 2.19 -2.58
C ARG A 83 -13.09 2.45 -4.03
N LEU A 84 -12.96 3.68 -4.50
CA LEU A 84 -13.27 4.04 -5.88
C LEU A 84 -12.50 3.17 -6.88
N ALA A 85 -11.20 2.98 -6.66
CA ALA A 85 -10.34 2.21 -7.56
C ALA A 85 -10.71 0.72 -7.71
N MET A 86 -11.66 0.21 -6.92
CA MET A 86 -12.19 -1.17 -7.04
C MET A 86 -13.33 -1.28 -8.05
N TYR A 87 -13.92 -0.16 -8.48
CA TYR A 87 -15.09 -0.15 -9.35
C TYR A 87 -14.71 0.02 -10.82
N GLU A 88 -15.46 -0.62 -11.71
CA GLU A 88 -15.33 -0.36 -13.14
C GLU A 88 -15.72 1.09 -13.46
N ASN A 89 -14.97 1.73 -14.35
CA ASN A 89 -15.21 3.09 -14.81
C ASN A 89 -15.22 4.15 -13.68
N TRP A 90 -14.59 3.85 -12.54
CA TRP A 90 -14.55 4.73 -11.37
C TRP A 90 -13.92 6.08 -11.70
N PHE A 91 -12.89 6.10 -12.55
CA PHE A 91 -12.12 7.31 -12.83
C PHE A 91 -12.92 8.30 -13.66
N ASN A 92 -13.63 7.85 -14.70
CA ASN A 92 -14.51 8.72 -15.47
C ASN A 92 -15.66 9.25 -14.60
N CYS A 93 -16.25 8.39 -13.75
CA CYS A 93 -17.25 8.84 -12.78
C CYS A 93 -16.69 9.90 -11.81
N LEU A 94 -15.44 9.76 -11.37
CA LEU A 94 -14.78 10.76 -10.54
C LEU A 94 -14.60 12.09 -11.28
N LEU A 95 -14.20 12.06 -12.56
CA LEU A 95 -14.08 13.28 -13.37
C LEU A 95 -15.43 14.00 -13.50
N ASP A 96 -16.50 13.25 -13.78
CA ASP A 96 -17.85 13.82 -13.89
C ASP A 96 -18.32 14.44 -12.57
N VAL A 97 -18.03 13.79 -11.43
CA VAL A 97 -18.33 14.33 -10.09
C VAL A 97 -17.57 15.63 -9.81
N LEU A 98 -16.30 15.71 -10.20
CA LEU A 98 -15.50 16.92 -10.00
C LEU A 98 -15.97 18.08 -10.88
N GLU A 99 -16.59 17.78 -12.02
CA GLU A 99 -17.15 18.77 -12.95
C GLU A 99 -18.61 19.14 -12.64
N ASP A 100 -19.25 18.45 -11.68
CA ASP A 100 -20.61 18.73 -11.26
C ASP A 100 -20.76 20.19 -10.79
N GLU A 101 -21.90 20.80 -11.15
CA GLU A 101 -22.22 22.19 -10.80
C GLU A 101 -22.22 22.48 -9.30
N ASN A 102 -22.39 21.46 -8.45
CA ASN A 102 -22.34 21.60 -7.00
C ASN A 102 -20.91 21.46 -6.44
N VAL A 103 -20.01 20.78 -7.16
CA VAL A 103 -18.63 20.51 -6.72
C VAL A 103 -17.66 21.56 -7.27
N LYS A 104 -17.80 21.94 -8.56
CA LYS A 104 -17.02 23.01 -9.24
C LYS A 104 -15.50 22.86 -9.16
N LEU A 105 -14.99 21.63 -9.23
CA LEU A 105 -13.55 21.31 -9.22
C LEU A 105 -13.03 20.96 -10.62
N THR A 106 -13.51 21.64 -11.67
CA THR A 106 -13.12 21.42 -13.08
C THR A 106 -11.61 21.50 -13.31
N HIS A 107 -10.90 22.37 -12.58
CA HIS A 107 -9.45 22.49 -12.67
C HIS A 107 -8.72 21.23 -12.17
N VAL A 108 -9.23 20.58 -11.11
CA VAL A 108 -8.72 19.30 -10.59
C VAL A 108 -9.03 18.18 -11.57
N ALA A 109 -10.25 18.15 -12.12
CA ALA A 109 -10.64 17.17 -13.14
C ALA A 109 -9.71 17.22 -14.36
N SER A 110 -9.38 18.43 -14.85
CA SER A 110 -8.43 18.63 -15.93
C SER A 110 -7.02 18.10 -15.58
N ALA A 111 -6.53 18.38 -14.37
CA ALA A 111 -5.25 17.86 -13.92
C ALA A 111 -5.24 16.32 -13.80
N PHE A 112 -6.35 15.72 -13.37
CA PHE A 112 -6.51 14.26 -13.33
C PHE A 112 -6.54 13.64 -14.73
N ARG A 113 -7.25 14.24 -15.70
CA ARG A 113 -7.22 13.80 -17.10
C ARG A 113 -5.78 13.76 -17.63
N ASN A 114 -4.99 14.81 -17.39
CA ASN A 114 -3.58 14.85 -17.79
C ASN A 114 -2.78 13.71 -17.14
N LYS A 115 -2.99 13.41 -15.85
CA LYS A 115 -2.32 12.28 -15.18
C LYS A 115 -2.68 10.92 -15.78
N ARG A 116 -3.94 10.73 -16.17
CA ARG A 116 -4.38 9.52 -16.89
C ARG A 116 -3.74 9.45 -18.27
N ASP A 117 -3.70 10.56 -19.00
CA ASP A 117 -3.15 10.59 -20.35
C ASP A 117 -1.62 10.33 -20.34
N ASP A 118 -0.89 10.91 -19.37
CA ASP A 118 0.54 10.60 -19.09
C ASP A 118 0.75 9.11 -18.80
N LEU A 119 -0.16 8.49 -18.05
CA LEU A 119 -0.09 7.07 -17.70
C LEU A 119 -0.42 6.19 -18.91
N ASN A 120 -1.42 6.55 -19.71
CA ASN A 120 -1.79 5.86 -20.94
C ASN A 120 -0.63 5.84 -21.94
N GLU A 121 0.07 6.97 -22.11
CA GLU A 121 1.24 7.04 -22.99
C GLU A 121 2.34 6.07 -22.55
N LYS A 122 2.62 5.98 -21.23
CA LYS A 122 3.59 5.04 -20.68
C LYS A 122 3.15 3.60 -20.83
N TRP A 123 1.87 3.32 -20.56
CA TRP A 123 1.31 1.98 -20.60
C TRP A 123 1.29 1.41 -22.02
N LEU A 124 1.04 2.25 -23.03
CA LEU A 124 1.12 1.85 -24.45
C LEU A 124 2.57 1.70 -24.96
N GLN A 125 3.55 2.28 -24.25
CA GLN A 125 4.97 2.21 -24.59
C GLN A 125 5.70 1.05 -23.91
N GLU A 126 5.12 0.40 -22.89
CA GLU A 126 5.68 -0.85 -22.40
C GLU A 126 5.62 -1.86 -23.54
N PRO A 127 6.79 -2.32 -24.06
CA PRO A 127 6.78 -3.33 -25.10
C PRO A 127 6.03 -4.51 -24.52
N GLU A 128 4.99 -4.98 -25.23
CA GLU A 128 4.51 -6.33 -25.05
C GLU A 128 5.78 -7.18 -25.04
N ILE A 129 6.15 -7.69 -23.86
CA ILE A 129 7.15 -8.73 -23.77
C ILE A 129 6.43 -9.87 -24.45
N GLU A 130 6.61 -9.96 -25.77
CA GLU A 130 6.19 -11.09 -26.58
C GLU A 130 6.69 -12.29 -25.78
N GLN A 131 5.75 -13.00 -25.16
CA GLN A 131 5.98 -14.37 -24.74
C GLN A 131 6.24 -15.08 -26.05
N ASP A 132 7.51 -15.10 -26.43
CA ASP A 132 8.04 -15.81 -27.58
C ASP A 132 7.86 -17.29 -27.27
N ASP A 133 6.62 -17.74 -27.49
CA ASP A 133 6.22 -19.12 -27.58
C ASP A 133 7.12 -19.73 -28.66
N CYS A 134 8.20 -20.35 -28.19
CA CYS A 134 9.15 -21.12 -28.96
C CYS A 134 8.41 -22.12 -29.86
N GLN A 135 8.11 -21.70 -31.09
CA GLN A 135 7.78 -22.57 -32.21
C GLN A 135 8.76 -22.33 -33.37
N VAL A 136 10.06 -22.47 -33.09
CA VAL A 136 11.07 -22.58 -34.15
C VAL A 136 11.35 -24.05 -34.44
N LEU A 137 10.58 -24.52 -35.42
CA LEU A 137 10.99 -25.35 -36.57
C LEU A 137 12.17 -26.32 -36.35
N LYS A 138 11.80 -27.61 -36.30
CA LYS A 138 12.67 -28.73 -36.69
C LYS A 138 13.15 -28.54 -38.13
N LYS A 139 14.39 -28.10 -38.33
CA LYS A 139 15.22 -28.60 -39.43
C LYS A 139 16.64 -28.80 -38.94
N GLU A 140 17.04 -30.07 -39.03
CA GLU A 140 18.35 -30.60 -38.75
C GLU A 140 19.39 -29.93 -39.65
N ASP A 141 20.39 -29.31 -39.04
CA ASP A 141 21.77 -29.41 -39.49
C ASP A 141 22.67 -29.29 -38.26
N ARG A 142 23.67 -30.18 -38.20
CA ARG A 142 24.47 -30.48 -37.01
C ARG A 142 25.11 -29.21 -36.42
N ALA A 143 24.57 -28.75 -35.29
CA ALA A 143 25.16 -27.69 -34.49
C ALA A 143 26.57 -28.11 -33.99
N PRO A 144 27.55 -27.20 -34.03
CA PRO A 144 28.90 -27.47 -33.55
C PRO A 144 28.90 -27.80 -32.04
N SER A 145 29.72 -28.79 -31.66
CA SER A 145 29.86 -29.36 -30.31
C SER A 145 30.12 -28.34 -29.19
N SER A 146 30.54 -27.11 -29.51
CA SER A 146 30.70 -26.00 -28.54
C SER A 146 29.37 -25.46 -28.01
N LEU A 147 28.34 -25.35 -28.85
CA LEU A 147 27.03 -24.81 -28.45
C LEU A 147 26.26 -25.74 -27.51
N ILE A 148 26.49 -27.06 -27.62
CA ILE A 148 25.88 -28.05 -26.73
C ILE A 148 26.39 -27.89 -25.30
N LYS A 149 27.68 -27.61 -25.12
CA LYS A 149 28.28 -27.37 -23.79
C LYS A 149 27.83 -26.05 -23.18
N GLU A 150 27.63 -25.02 -24.00
CA GLU A 150 27.15 -23.72 -23.56
C GLU A 150 25.68 -23.77 -23.15
N ASN A 151 24.83 -24.45 -23.92
CA ASN A 151 23.43 -24.68 -23.55
C ASN A 151 23.28 -25.51 -22.27
N GLN A 152 24.14 -26.50 -22.04
CA GLN A 152 24.15 -27.24 -20.76
C GLN A 152 24.56 -26.35 -19.59
N ARG A 153 25.50 -25.40 -19.78
CA ARG A 153 25.88 -24.43 -18.73
C ARG A 153 24.76 -23.44 -18.42
N LEU A 154 24.04 -22.95 -19.44
CA LEU A 154 22.92 -22.04 -19.27
C LEU A 154 21.74 -22.73 -18.58
N LYS A 155 21.45 -23.98 -18.94
CA LYS A 155 20.40 -24.78 -18.26
C LYS A 155 20.68 -24.97 -16.77
N ILE A 156 21.92 -25.26 -16.39
CA ILE A 156 22.33 -25.39 -14.98
C ILE A 156 22.25 -24.04 -14.24
N LYS A 157 22.48 -22.90 -14.92
CA LYS A 157 22.28 -21.57 -14.32
C LYS A 157 20.80 -21.26 -14.10
N LEU A 158 19.95 -21.52 -15.09
CA LEU A 158 18.50 -21.33 -14.99
C LEU A 158 17.89 -22.20 -13.88
N GLU A 159 18.26 -23.48 -13.78
CA GLU A 159 17.79 -24.37 -12.71
C GLU A 159 18.23 -23.91 -11.31
N LYS A 160 19.38 -23.21 -11.19
CA LYS A 160 19.81 -22.60 -9.92
C LYS A 160 19.04 -21.32 -9.57
N GLU A 161 18.69 -20.51 -10.57
CA GLU A 161 17.91 -19.28 -10.37
C GLU A 161 16.44 -19.60 -10.04
N GLU A 162 15.84 -20.62 -10.66
CA GLU A 162 14.50 -21.11 -10.30
C GLU A 162 14.45 -21.66 -8.85
N GLY A 163 15.52 -22.32 -8.41
CA GLY A 163 15.67 -22.74 -7.00
C GLY A 163 15.71 -21.56 -6.02
N SER A 164 16.39 -20.47 -6.40
CA SER A 164 16.45 -19.22 -5.63
C SER A 164 15.07 -18.55 -5.52
N HIS A 165 14.36 -18.48 -6.63
CA HIS A 165 13.02 -17.88 -6.69
C HIS A 165 11.99 -18.66 -5.85
N THR A 166 12.19 -19.98 -5.71
CA THR A 166 11.38 -20.83 -4.84
C THR A 166 11.64 -20.55 -3.34
N GLN A 167 12.88 -20.22 -2.95
CA GLN A 167 13.19 -19.82 -1.58
C GLN A 167 12.64 -18.42 -1.26
N GLU A 168 12.74 -17.49 -2.21
CA GLU A 168 12.20 -16.15 -2.08
C GLU A 168 10.67 -16.17 -1.89
N LYS A 169 9.94 -16.95 -2.69
CA LYS A 169 8.48 -17.15 -2.51
C LYS A 169 8.11 -17.72 -1.14
N LYS A 170 8.93 -18.64 -0.59
CA LYS A 170 8.73 -19.17 0.77
C LYS A 170 8.94 -18.12 1.84
N LEU A 171 9.94 -17.24 1.68
CA LEU A 171 10.18 -16.13 2.59
C LEU A 171 9.04 -15.10 2.55
N TYR A 172 8.59 -14.70 1.36
CA TYR A 172 7.44 -13.80 1.22
C TYR A 172 6.19 -14.36 1.89
N LYS A 173 5.86 -15.63 1.64
CA LYS A 173 4.72 -16.28 2.28
C LYS A 173 4.83 -16.29 3.81
N LYS A 174 6.03 -16.56 4.35
CA LYS A 174 6.29 -16.51 5.79
C LYS A 174 6.12 -15.10 6.36
N CYS A 175 6.60 -14.08 5.66
CA CYS A 175 6.41 -12.67 6.06
C CYS A 175 4.93 -12.26 6.02
N GLU A 176 4.18 -12.71 5.01
CA GLU A 176 2.74 -12.45 4.90
C GLU A 176 1.95 -13.11 6.04
N GLU A 177 2.26 -14.36 6.38
CA GLU A 177 1.69 -15.06 7.54
C GLU A 177 2.00 -14.31 8.86
N GLN A 178 3.24 -13.85 9.05
CA GLN A 178 3.62 -13.04 10.22
C GLN A 178 2.87 -11.71 10.27
N LEU A 179 2.71 -11.03 9.14
CA LEU A 179 1.97 -9.77 9.07
C LEU A 179 0.48 -9.97 9.40
N ASN A 180 -0.13 -11.07 8.93
CA ASN A 180 -1.51 -11.40 9.23
C ASN A 180 -1.71 -11.73 10.72
N ASN A 181 -0.76 -12.44 11.34
CA ASN A 181 -0.78 -12.69 12.79
C ASN A 181 -0.70 -11.38 13.59
N LEU A 182 0.20 -10.46 13.21
CA LEU A 182 0.31 -9.15 13.86
C LEU A 182 -0.97 -8.31 13.73
N LYS A 183 -1.65 -8.37 12.58
CA LYS A 183 -2.96 -7.71 12.39
C LYS A 183 -4.03 -8.31 13.30
N SER A 184 -4.04 -9.64 13.46
CA SER A 184 -4.94 -10.34 14.38
C SER A 184 -4.69 -9.95 15.85
N ASP A 185 -3.42 -9.87 16.25
CA ASP A 185 -3.03 -9.46 17.60
C ASP A 185 -3.44 -8.00 17.85
N GLN A 186 -3.24 -7.10 16.88
CA GLN A 186 -3.67 -5.72 16.98
C GLN A 186 -5.19 -5.57 17.12
N ALA A 187 -5.97 -6.38 16.39
CA ALA A 187 -7.43 -6.41 16.52
C ALA A 187 -7.85 -6.88 17.93
N THR A 188 -7.15 -7.87 18.48
CA THR A 188 -7.38 -8.38 19.83
C THR A 188 -7.09 -7.32 20.89
N ILE A 189 -5.97 -6.60 20.77
CA ILE A 189 -5.60 -5.49 21.66
C ILE A 189 -6.65 -4.38 21.61
N ASN A 190 -7.12 -4.00 20.42
CA ASN A 190 -8.13 -2.97 20.26
C ASN A 190 -9.46 -3.38 20.91
N LYS A 191 -9.84 -4.66 20.81
CA LYS A 191 -11.01 -5.20 21.48
C LYS A 191 -10.91 -5.10 23.01
N ILE A 192 -9.77 -5.52 23.58
CA ILE A 192 -9.51 -5.41 25.02
C ILE A 192 -9.60 -3.95 25.49
N ARG A 193 -8.98 -3.02 24.75
CA ARG A 193 -9.05 -1.57 25.06
C ARG A 193 -10.48 -1.03 25.05
N MET A 194 -11.33 -1.47 24.13
CA MET A 194 -12.73 -1.07 24.11
C MET A 194 -13.51 -1.65 25.29
N GLU A 195 -13.28 -2.91 25.65
CA GLU A 195 -13.90 -3.55 26.81
C GLU A 195 -13.50 -2.86 28.12
N GLU A 196 -12.22 -2.52 28.29
CA GLU A 196 -11.72 -1.74 29.42
C GLU A 196 -12.34 -0.34 29.49
N LYS A 197 -12.43 0.36 28.35
CA LYS A 197 -13.09 1.67 28.28
C LYS A 197 -14.56 1.58 28.72
N ASN A 198 -15.31 0.61 28.21
CA ASN A 198 -16.71 0.40 28.58
C ASN A 198 -16.87 0.05 30.07
N ASN A 199 -15.94 -0.74 30.63
CA ASN A 199 -15.93 -1.07 32.04
C ASN A 199 -15.66 0.17 32.91
N LEU A 200 -14.68 1.01 32.52
CA LEU A 200 -14.39 2.27 33.20
C LEU A 200 -15.56 3.25 33.14
N GLU A 201 -16.23 3.38 31.99
CA GLU A 201 -17.44 4.21 31.86
C GLU A 201 -18.58 3.70 32.75
N THR A 202 -18.74 2.39 32.88
CA THR A 202 -19.72 1.76 33.77
C THR A 202 -19.38 2.03 35.24
N LYS A 203 -18.13 1.83 35.65
CA LYS A 203 -17.64 2.16 37.00
C LYS A 203 -17.87 3.65 37.31
N LEU A 204 -17.55 4.56 36.39
CA LEU A 204 -17.76 6.00 36.56
C LEU A 204 -19.25 6.34 36.76
N LYS A 205 -20.14 5.67 36.03
CA LYS A 205 -21.59 5.85 36.15
C LYS A 205 -22.10 5.40 37.52
N LEU A 206 -21.64 4.26 38.03
CA LEU A 206 -21.97 3.78 39.38
C LEU A 206 -21.46 4.76 40.45
N LEU A 207 -20.21 5.23 40.32
CA LEU A 207 -19.60 6.17 41.26
C LEU A 207 -20.37 7.51 41.34
N LYS A 208 -20.90 7.98 40.19
CA LYS A 208 -21.79 9.16 40.16
C LYS A 208 -23.13 8.90 40.86
N GLN A 209 -23.70 7.70 40.72
CA GLN A 209 -24.94 7.32 41.40
C GLN A 209 -24.74 7.24 42.91
N ASP A 210 -23.64 6.63 43.36
CA ASP A 210 -23.29 6.54 44.78
C ASP A 210 -23.06 7.92 45.39
N TYR A 211 -22.37 8.81 44.68
CA TYR A 211 -22.17 10.20 45.11
C TYR A 211 -23.50 10.97 45.29
N GLU A 212 -24.42 10.87 44.33
CA GLU A 212 -25.74 11.51 44.44
C GLU A 212 -26.59 10.87 45.56
N HIS A 213 -26.46 9.56 45.78
CA HIS A 213 -27.12 8.89 46.90
C HIS A 213 -26.57 9.35 48.24
N GLU A 214 -25.24 9.41 48.40
CA GLU A 214 -24.58 9.90 49.62
C GLU A 214 -24.98 11.35 49.91
N LYS A 215 -24.99 12.21 48.89
CA LYS A 215 -25.46 13.59 49.00
C LYS A 215 -26.90 13.66 49.52
N LYS A 216 -27.79 12.81 49.00
CA LYS A 216 -29.19 12.72 49.46
C LYS A 216 -29.28 12.26 50.92
N VAL A 217 -28.60 11.17 51.28
CA VAL A 217 -28.55 10.66 52.66
C VAL A 217 -28.02 11.72 53.62
N ARG A 218 -27.00 12.48 53.22
CA ARG A 218 -26.45 13.58 54.03
C ARG A 218 -27.49 14.65 54.29
N THR A 219 -28.21 15.10 53.25
CA THR A 219 -29.29 16.09 53.41
C THR A 219 -30.44 15.59 54.27
N GLU A 220 -30.83 14.31 54.14
CA GLU A 220 -31.86 13.69 54.98
C GLU A 220 -31.40 13.55 56.45
N THR A 221 -30.12 13.25 56.67
CA THR A 221 -29.55 13.12 58.02
C THR A 221 -29.42 14.49 58.70
N GLU A 222 -28.98 15.51 57.97
CA GLU A 222 -28.97 16.90 58.44
C GLU A 222 -30.38 17.37 58.82
N ALA A 223 -31.39 17.02 58.04
CA ALA A 223 -32.80 17.30 58.37
C ALA A 223 -33.25 16.56 59.64
N LYS A 224 -32.95 15.25 59.77
CA LYS A 224 -33.30 14.45 60.96
C LYS A 224 -32.58 14.90 62.24
N MET A 225 -31.35 15.39 62.13
CA MET A 225 -30.64 15.97 63.29
C MET A 225 -31.34 17.23 63.81
N MET A 226 -32.03 17.99 62.95
CA MET A 226 -32.88 19.11 63.37
C MET A 226 -34.18 18.65 64.07
N GLU A 227 -34.59 17.40 63.90
CA GLU A 227 -35.80 16.81 64.50
C GLU A 227 -35.55 16.05 65.83
N GLY A 228 -34.32 16.05 66.38
CA GLY A 228 -34.05 15.52 67.71
C GLY A 228 -33.78 14.01 67.79
N VAL A 229 -33.24 13.40 66.72
CA VAL A 229 -32.80 12.00 66.71
C VAL A 229 -31.60 11.76 67.64
N SER A 230 -31.57 10.59 68.29
CA SER A 230 -30.53 10.15 69.25
C SER A 230 -29.12 10.13 68.63
N LYS A 231 -28.15 10.79 69.30
CA LYS A 231 -26.75 10.93 68.85
C LYS A 231 -26.00 9.60 68.65
N ASN A 232 -26.46 8.52 69.29
CA ASN A 232 -25.73 7.24 69.27
C ASN A 232 -25.83 6.51 67.92
N ASP A 233 -27.00 6.53 67.28
CA ASP A 233 -27.23 5.81 66.02
C ASP A 233 -26.51 6.49 64.84
N VAL A 234 -26.37 7.82 64.91
CA VAL A 234 -25.59 8.63 63.95
C VAL A 234 -24.10 8.29 64.04
N SER A 235 -23.57 8.11 65.25
CA SER A 235 -22.16 7.80 65.47
C SER A 235 -21.75 6.44 64.90
N GLN A 236 -22.58 5.40 65.10
CA GLN A 236 -22.32 4.07 64.53
C GLN A 236 -22.39 4.07 62.99
N SER A 237 -23.33 4.82 62.42
CA SER A 237 -23.47 4.94 60.97
C SER A 237 -22.26 5.65 60.33
N LEU A 238 -21.75 6.70 60.98
CA LEU A 238 -20.54 7.41 60.54
C LEU A 238 -19.28 6.55 60.59
N GLU A 239 -19.11 5.73 61.64
CA GLU A 239 -17.95 4.84 61.75
C GLU A 239 -17.96 3.75 60.66
N LYS A 240 -19.13 3.20 60.34
CA LYS A 240 -19.27 2.23 59.25
C LYS A 240 -18.91 2.85 57.89
N LEU A 241 -19.40 4.07 57.62
CA LEU A 241 -19.05 4.86 56.42
C LEU A 241 -17.55 5.13 56.33
N ARG A 242 -16.91 5.43 57.46
CA ARG A 242 -15.45 5.65 57.52
C ARG A 242 -14.67 4.39 57.14
N GLN A 243 -15.04 3.24 57.70
CA GLN A 243 -14.40 1.96 57.39
C GLN A 243 -14.57 1.55 55.93
N GLU A 244 -15.76 1.81 55.36
CA GLU A 244 -16.04 1.53 53.95
C GLU A 244 -15.25 2.46 53.02
N SER A 245 -15.12 3.75 53.38
CA SER A 245 -14.26 4.70 52.66
C SER A 245 -12.78 4.31 52.71
N GLU A 246 -12.28 3.85 53.87
CA GLU A 246 -10.90 3.36 54.00
C GLU A 246 -10.64 2.07 53.22
N LYS A 247 -11.65 1.20 53.07
CA LYS A 247 -11.55 0.02 52.21
C LYS A 247 -11.47 0.43 50.73
N LEU A 248 -12.38 1.30 50.27
CA LEU A 248 -12.40 1.78 48.88
C LEU A 248 -11.09 2.48 48.49
N ARG A 249 -10.49 3.26 49.40
CA ARG A 249 -9.17 3.88 49.16
C ARG A 249 -8.08 2.84 48.92
N ARG A 250 -8.02 1.79 49.75
CA ARG A 250 -7.05 0.69 49.58
C ARG A 250 -7.26 -0.06 48.27
N ASP A 251 -8.51 -0.35 47.92
CA ASP A 251 -8.83 -1.03 46.66
C ASP A 251 -8.41 -0.16 45.44
N TYR A 252 -8.63 1.15 45.52
CA TYR A 252 -8.19 2.11 44.49
C TYR A 252 -6.66 2.19 44.38
N ASP A 253 -5.93 2.26 45.50
CA ASP A 253 -4.48 2.31 45.49
C ASP A 253 -3.88 1.03 44.89
N ASN A 254 -4.44 -0.15 45.20
CA ASN A 254 -4.03 -1.42 44.60
C ASN A 254 -4.32 -1.47 43.08
N GLU A 255 -5.48 -0.99 42.63
CA GLU A 255 -5.83 -0.94 41.19
C GLU A 255 -4.89 0.03 40.45
N ARG A 256 -4.53 1.14 41.09
CA ARG A 256 -3.56 2.10 40.57
C ARG A 256 -2.15 1.50 40.43
N GLU A 257 -1.64 0.83 41.45
CA GLU A 257 -0.33 0.17 41.38
C GLU A 257 -0.29 -0.91 40.29
N SER A 258 -1.35 -1.72 40.17
CA SER A 258 -1.46 -2.71 39.10
C SER A 258 -1.46 -2.07 37.70
N ARG A 259 -2.06 -0.88 37.55
CA ARG A 259 -2.07 -0.15 36.29
C ARG A 259 -0.69 0.42 35.96
N GLU A 260 0.01 0.98 36.95
CA GLU A 260 1.37 1.51 36.77
C GLU A 260 2.35 0.38 36.36
N ASP A 261 2.21 -0.84 36.91
CA ASP A 261 2.98 -2.02 36.49
C ASP A 261 2.67 -2.45 35.04
N LEU A 262 1.39 -2.47 34.65
CA LEU A 262 0.98 -2.77 33.26
C LEU A 262 1.49 -1.72 32.27
N GLU A 263 1.39 -0.43 32.60
CA GLU A 263 1.91 0.66 31.76
C GLU A 263 3.44 0.55 31.60
N SER A 264 4.16 0.15 32.64
CA SER A 264 5.61 -0.12 32.56
C SER A 264 5.92 -1.29 31.62
N LYS A 265 5.19 -2.40 31.72
CA LYS A 265 5.34 -3.56 30.83
C LYS A 265 5.05 -3.24 29.37
N ILE A 266 4.01 -2.43 29.10
CA ILE A 266 3.69 -1.97 27.74
C ILE A 266 4.84 -1.16 27.16
N LYS A 267 5.42 -0.23 27.93
CA LYS A 267 6.57 0.57 27.47
C LYS A 267 7.79 -0.28 27.14
N VAL A 268 8.07 -1.31 27.93
CA VAL A 268 9.17 -2.25 27.64
C VAL A 268 8.90 -3.02 26.33
N ALA A 269 7.69 -3.56 26.16
CA ALA A 269 7.32 -4.28 24.94
C ALA A 269 7.35 -3.39 23.68
N GLU A 270 6.95 -2.11 23.80
CA GLU A 270 7.03 -1.13 22.71
C GLU A 270 8.49 -0.82 22.34
N ALA A 271 9.39 -0.73 23.32
CA ALA A 271 10.82 -0.55 23.09
C ALA A 271 11.43 -1.76 22.39
N GLU A 272 11.16 -2.99 22.85
CA GLU A 272 11.62 -4.23 22.21
C GLU A 272 11.12 -4.36 20.75
N LYS A 273 9.86 -3.99 20.50
CA LYS A 273 9.29 -3.95 19.15
C LYS A 273 10.03 -2.96 18.25
N LEU A 274 10.39 -1.79 18.77
CA LEU A 274 11.13 -0.77 18.03
C LEU A 274 12.57 -1.23 17.72
N GLU A 275 13.25 -1.86 18.67
CA GLU A 275 14.58 -2.45 18.46
C GLU A 275 14.55 -3.54 17.39
N MET A 276 13.57 -4.45 17.44
CA MET A 276 13.41 -5.49 16.42
C MET A 276 13.15 -4.91 15.03
N LYS A 277 12.36 -3.83 14.95
CA LYS A 277 12.10 -3.12 13.69
C LYS A 277 13.39 -2.52 13.12
N HIS A 278 14.19 -1.85 13.94
CA HIS A 278 15.48 -1.29 13.49
C HIS A 278 16.47 -2.37 13.05
N ALA A 279 16.51 -3.51 13.75
CA ALA A 279 17.36 -4.64 13.35
C ALA A 279 16.96 -5.21 11.98
N LEU A 280 15.66 -5.34 11.70
CA LEU A 280 15.16 -5.77 10.39
C LEU A 280 15.46 -4.75 9.30
N GLU A 281 15.25 -3.46 9.54
CA GLU A 281 15.60 -2.40 8.60
C GLU A 281 17.10 -2.41 8.26
N GLN A 282 17.95 -2.61 9.26
CA GLN A 282 19.40 -2.74 9.06
C GLN A 282 19.75 -3.98 8.21
N GLU A 283 19.17 -5.14 8.50
CA GLU A 283 19.39 -6.38 7.72
C GLU A 283 18.96 -6.20 6.25
N HIS A 284 17.81 -5.55 6.02
CA HIS A 284 17.35 -5.24 4.66
C HIS A 284 18.29 -4.29 3.94
N GLN A 285 18.82 -3.28 4.63
CA GLN A 285 19.76 -2.34 4.05
C GLN A 285 21.09 -3.02 3.68
N GLU A 286 21.62 -3.89 4.54
CA GLU A 286 22.83 -4.67 4.27
C GLU A 286 22.66 -5.59 3.05
N LYS A 287 21.50 -6.25 2.92
CA LYS A 287 21.17 -7.06 1.73
C LYS A 287 21.10 -6.22 0.46
N LEU A 288 20.48 -5.04 0.53
CA LEU A 288 20.36 -4.13 -0.61
C LEU A 288 21.74 -3.64 -1.08
N ASP A 289 22.64 -3.33 -0.13
CA ASP A 289 23.99 -2.89 -0.45
C ASP A 289 24.86 -4.02 -1.01
N ALA A 290 24.66 -5.26 -0.56
CA ALA A 290 25.26 -6.44 -1.16
C ALA A 290 24.81 -6.64 -2.62
N LEU A 291 23.50 -6.54 -2.89
CA LEU A 291 22.97 -6.66 -4.26
C LEU A 291 23.51 -5.58 -5.20
N LYS A 292 23.56 -4.31 -4.74
CA LYS A 292 24.14 -3.21 -5.52
C LYS A 292 25.63 -3.43 -5.82
N LYS A 293 26.37 -4.03 -4.89
CA LYS A 293 27.78 -4.37 -5.09
C LYS A 293 27.94 -5.46 -6.15
N ASP A 294 27.10 -6.48 -6.12
CA ASP A 294 27.12 -7.58 -7.11
C ASP A 294 26.71 -7.09 -8.50
N GLU A 295 25.68 -6.26 -8.60
CA GLU A 295 25.27 -5.60 -9.85
C GLU A 295 26.42 -4.77 -10.45
N LYS A 296 27.09 -3.96 -9.62
CA LYS A 296 28.24 -3.15 -10.05
C LYS A 296 29.40 -4.01 -10.54
N ASN A 297 29.63 -5.17 -9.94
CA ASN A 297 30.66 -6.12 -10.36
C ASN A 297 30.28 -6.79 -11.70
N ALA A 298 29.01 -7.17 -11.87
CA ALA A 298 28.50 -7.73 -13.12
C ALA A 298 28.63 -6.73 -14.28
N LEU A 299 28.23 -5.47 -14.06
CA LEU A 299 28.38 -4.39 -15.05
C LEU A 299 29.83 -4.14 -15.42
N ARG A 300 30.76 -4.26 -14.47
CA ARG A 300 32.21 -4.17 -14.74
C ARG A 300 32.67 -5.31 -15.65
N GLY A 301 32.24 -6.54 -15.37
CA GLY A 301 32.54 -7.71 -16.21
C GLY A 301 32.06 -7.53 -17.65
N LEU A 302 30.81 -7.10 -17.83
CA LEU A 302 30.25 -6.81 -19.16
C LEU A 302 31.01 -5.70 -19.88
N LYS A 303 31.43 -4.65 -19.16
CA LYS A 303 32.21 -3.56 -19.75
C LYS A 303 33.57 -4.02 -20.25
N ASP A 304 34.24 -4.91 -19.51
CA ASP A 304 35.52 -5.47 -19.93
C ASP A 304 35.36 -6.42 -21.14
N GLU A 305 34.26 -7.18 -21.20
CA GLU A 305 33.91 -8.01 -22.35
C GLU A 305 33.63 -7.18 -23.61
N ILE A 306 32.83 -6.12 -23.50
CA ILE A 306 32.58 -5.17 -24.60
C ILE A 306 33.90 -4.58 -25.10
N ARG A 307 34.80 -4.20 -24.20
CA ARG A 307 36.12 -3.67 -24.57
C ARG A 307 36.95 -4.70 -25.35
N LEU A 308 36.93 -5.97 -24.92
CA LEU A 308 37.62 -7.05 -25.62
C LEU A 308 37.06 -7.26 -27.03
N LEU A 309 35.73 -7.37 -27.16
CA LEU A 309 35.06 -7.54 -28.46
C LEU A 309 35.32 -6.36 -29.40
N THR A 310 35.32 -5.13 -28.86
CA THR A 310 35.63 -3.92 -29.64
C THR A 310 37.06 -3.99 -30.22
N SER A 311 38.03 -4.41 -29.41
CA SER A 311 39.42 -4.60 -29.85
C SER A 311 39.54 -5.68 -30.94
N GLN A 312 38.83 -6.80 -30.78
CA GLN A 312 38.79 -7.85 -31.80
C GLN A 312 38.19 -7.37 -33.12
N LEU A 313 37.08 -6.63 -33.08
CA LEU A 313 36.46 -6.04 -34.27
C LEU A 313 37.39 -5.05 -34.97
N GLU A 314 38.15 -4.26 -34.21
CA GLU A 314 39.11 -3.33 -34.80
C GLU A 314 40.26 -4.06 -35.51
N ASN A 315 40.73 -5.19 -34.97
CA ASN A 315 41.73 -6.03 -35.63
C ASN A 315 41.18 -6.64 -36.93
N VAL A 316 39.95 -7.18 -36.90
CA VAL A 316 39.28 -7.70 -38.11
C VAL A 316 39.14 -6.60 -39.17
N ARG A 317 38.76 -5.39 -38.77
CA ARG A 317 38.67 -4.23 -39.67
C ARG A 317 40.02 -3.92 -40.33
N LYS A 318 41.11 -3.90 -39.56
CA LYS A 318 42.48 -3.69 -40.08
C LYS A 318 42.87 -4.78 -41.08
N GLU A 319 42.54 -6.04 -40.82
CA GLU A 319 42.79 -7.14 -41.76
C GLU A 319 41.99 -6.98 -43.07
N CYS A 320 40.72 -6.59 -42.99
CA CYS A 320 39.89 -6.30 -44.16
C CYS A 320 40.47 -5.16 -44.99
N ASP A 321 40.94 -4.08 -44.36
CA ASP A 321 41.56 -2.94 -45.05
C ASP A 321 42.87 -3.33 -45.75
N LEU A 322 43.68 -4.20 -45.14
CA LEU A 322 44.90 -4.73 -45.77
C LEU A 322 44.58 -5.60 -46.99
N LYS A 323 43.58 -6.49 -46.87
CA LYS A 323 43.12 -7.31 -48.00
C LYS A 323 42.59 -6.45 -49.14
N ARG A 324 41.83 -5.39 -48.83
CA ARG A 324 41.30 -4.45 -49.82
C ARG A 324 42.42 -3.78 -50.62
N LYS A 325 43.43 -3.23 -49.93
CA LYS A 325 44.61 -2.63 -50.60
C LYS A 325 45.32 -3.64 -51.50
N SER A 326 45.47 -4.88 -51.06
CA SER A 326 46.06 -5.94 -51.88
C SER A 326 45.24 -6.27 -53.13
N CYS A 327 43.90 -6.21 -53.06
CA CYS A 327 43.02 -6.37 -54.22
C CYS A 327 43.17 -5.20 -55.19
N ASP A 328 43.18 -3.96 -54.69
CA ASP A 328 43.34 -2.76 -55.49
C ASP A 328 44.69 -2.76 -56.24
N ASP A 329 45.78 -3.16 -55.57
CA ASP A 329 47.11 -3.33 -56.18
C ASP A 329 47.13 -4.41 -57.28
N PHE A 330 46.39 -5.51 -57.07
CA PHE A 330 46.27 -6.58 -58.07
C PHE A 330 45.48 -6.11 -59.30
N GLU A 331 44.37 -5.41 -59.10
CA GLU A 331 43.56 -4.85 -60.18
C GLU A 331 44.36 -3.83 -61.00
N ALA A 332 45.13 -2.95 -60.33
CA ALA A 332 46.00 -1.99 -60.99
C ALA A 332 47.07 -2.67 -61.87
N LYS A 333 47.71 -3.74 -61.37
CA LYS A 333 48.68 -4.53 -62.15
C LYS A 333 48.04 -5.18 -63.37
N THR A 334 46.85 -5.75 -63.21
CA THR A 334 46.10 -6.37 -64.33
C THR A 334 45.81 -5.35 -65.43
N LYS A 335 45.34 -4.15 -65.07
CA LYS A 335 45.07 -3.06 -66.03
C LYS A 335 46.33 -2.63 -66.81
N ILE A 336 47.49 -2.58 -66.17
CA ILE A 336 48.77 -2.26 -66.84
C ILE A 336 49.14 -3.34 -67.87
N ILE A 337 48.97 -4.63 -67.52
CA ILE A 337 49.26 -5.75 -68.42
C ILE A 337 48.31 -5.74 -69.62
N GLU A 338 47.02 -5.45 -69.40
CA GLU A 338 46.02 -5.38 -70.47
C GLU A 338 46.26 -4.22 -71.44
N ALA A 339 46.70 -3.06 -70.95
CA ALA A 339 47.00 -1.90 -71.79
C ALA A 339 48.29 -2.04 -72.63
N GLY A 340 49.16 -2.99 -72.29
CA GLY A 340 50.41 -3.26 -73.00
C GLY A 340 50.31 -4.32 -74.11
N LYS A 341 49.14 -4.95 -74.27
CA LYS A 341 48.81 -5.86 -75.38
C LYS A 341 48.09 -5.10 -76.48
#